data_AF-A0A1H0E6N6-F1
#
_entry.id   AF-A0A1H0E6N6-F1
#
_cell.length_a   1.000
_cell.length_b   1.000
_cell.length_c   1.000
_cell.angle_alpha   90.00
_cell.angle_beta   90.00
_cell.angle_gamma   90.00
#
_symmetry.space_group_name_H-M   'P 1'
#
loop_
_entity.id
_entity.type
_entity.pdbx_description
1 polymer ?
#
loop_
_entity_poly.entity_id
_entity_poly.type
_entity_poly.pdbx_seq_one_letter_code
_entity_poly.pdbx_strand_id
1 'polypeptide(L)'
;MPAPWPGWNDRRREAVRPDDEVKIIHGNDLVITLAGQNLRWRFDPGPPVHPHHRRDQMIVTTTPTVEGYPVTQYLRVVCGETIAGVNMFKDIAAGFRNMVGGRSQSYENELIQARETALAEMVQRAQELGAEGVVGVDIDYETLGSDNGMLMVTASGTAVRFSR
;
A
#
# COMPACT_ATOMS: atom_id res chain seq x y z
N MET A 1 21.33 -1.26 3.44
CA MET A 1 21.75 0.02 2.81
C MET A 1 21.15 0.04 1.41
N PRO A 2 20.31 1.03 1.05
CA PRO A 2 19.75 1.10 -0.30
C PRO A 2 20.82 1.59 -1.30
N ALA A 3 20.81 1.02 -2.50
CA ALA A 3 21.75 1.34 -3.57
C ALA A 3 21.58 2.78 -4.09
N PRO A 4 22.66 3.46 -4.52
CA PRO A 4 22.57 4.81 -5.08
C PRO A 4 21.93 4.80 -6.47
N TRP A 5 21.16 5.86 -6.76
CA TRP A 5 20.43 6.08 -8.01
C TRP A 5 21.37 6.24 -9.22
N PRO A 6 20.99 5.77 -10.43
CA PRO A 6 21.83 5.88 -11.62
C PRO A 6 21.84 7.33 -12.12
N GLY A 7 23.02 7.98 -12.15
CA GLY A 7 23.20 9.34 -12.69
C GLY A 7 24.07 10.28 -11.86
N TRP A 8 24.50 9.86 -10.67
CA TRP A 8 25.38 10.66 -9.82
C TRP A 8 26.84 10.54 -10.29
N ASN A 9 27.35 11.57 -10.99
CA ASN A 9 28.73 11.64 -11.42
C ASN A 9 29.59 12.16 -10.25
N ASP A 10 30.23 11.26 -9.51
CA ASP A 10 31.06 11.52 -8.33
C ASP A 10 32.40 12.17 -8.70
N ARG A 11 32.37 13.41 -9.22
CA ARG A 11 33.57 14.20 -9.48
C ARG A 11 33.47 15.59 -8.85
N ARG A 12 34.15 15.70 -7.70
CA ARG A 12 34.46 16.88 -6.85
C ARG A 12 33.60 17.04 -5.60
N ARG A 13 34.03 16.37 -4.53
CA ARG A 13 33.79 16.82 -3.14
C ARG A 13 34.89 17.82 -2.78
N GLU A 14 34.63 19.12 -2.94
CA GLU A 14 35.43 20.14 -2.25
C GLU A 14 34.72 20.48 -0.93
N ALA A 15 35.46 20.38 0.18
CA ALA A 15 34.94 20.65 1.52
C ALA A 15 34.65 22.14 1.69
N VAL A 16 33.41 22.47 2.06
CA VAL A 16 32.96 23.84 2.39
C VAL A 16 33.66 24.29 3.67
N ARG A 17 34.18 25.53 3.69
CA ARG A 17 34.89 26.08 4.85
C ARG A 17 33.91 26.69 5.86
N PRO A 18 34.30 26.84 7.15
CA PRO A 18 33.40 27.33 8.20
C PRO A 18 32.89 28.77 7.99
N ASP A 19 33.59 29.57 7.19
CA ASP A 19 33.29 31.00 6.97
C ASP A 19 32.41 31.25 5.74
N ASP A 20 31.98 30.19 5.04
CA ASP A 20 31.11 30.28 3.87
C ASP A 20 29.63 30.47 4.32
N GLU A 21 29.06 31.64 4.02
CA GLU A 21 27.69 32.02 4.44
C GLU A 21 26.61 31.16 3.77
N VAL A 22 25.62 30.71 4.56
CA VAL A 22 24.67 29.64 4.21
C VAL A 22 23.55 30.10 3.24
N LYS A 23 23.24 29.19 2.31
CA LYS A 23 22.24 29.22 1.20
C LYS A 23 20.81 29.65 1.57
N ILE A 24 20.23 30.50 0.71
CA ILE A 24 18.77 30.70 0.59
C ILE A 24 18.25 29.84 -0.58
N ILE A 25 17.23 29.03 -0.35
CA ILE A 25 16.53 28.26 -1.39
C ILE A 25 15.32 29.08 -1.86
N HIS A 26 15.22 29.36 -3.16
CA HIS A 26 14.00 29.89 -3.77
C HIS A 26 13.54 28.96 -4.90
N GLY A 27 12.46 28.21 -4.64
CA GLY A 27 11.90 27.26 -5.60
C GLY A 27 12.88 26.16 -5.98
N ASN A 28 13.06 25.95 -7.28
CA ASN A 28 13.97 24.95 -7.85
C ASN A 28 15.42 25.43 -7.95
N ASP A 29 15.76 26.56 -7.36
CA ASP A 29 17.08 27.17 -7.50
C ASP A 29 17.82 27.22 -6.15
N LEU A 30 19.06 26.76 -6.18
CA LEU A 30 20.02 26.86 -5.09
C LEU A 30 21.07 27.92 -5.42
N VAL A 31 21.14 28.97 -4.63
CA VAL A 31 22.16 30.02 -4.78
C VAL A 31 23.11 29.96 -3.58
N ILE A 32 24.42 29.88 -3.84
CA ILE A 32 25.49 30.03 -2.85
C ILE A 32 26.29 31.27 -3.20
N THR A 33 26.61 32.08 -2.21
CA THR A 33 27.59 33.16 -2.37
C THR A 33 28.92 32.68 -1.81
N LEU A 34 29.94 32.58 -2.65
CA LEU A 34 31.31 32.23 -2.24
C LEU A 34 32.27 33.29 -2.77
N ALA A 35 33.11 33.85 -1.89
CA ALA A 35 34.12 34.86 -2.25
C ALA A 35 33.55 36.02 -3.11
N GLY A 36 32.34 36.49 -2.81
CA GLY A 36 31.68 37.60 -3.51
C GLY A 36 31.04 37.24 -4.86
N GLN A 37 31.00 35.96 -5.24
CA GLN A 37 30.33 35.47 -6.46
C GLN A 37 29.11 34.61 -6.14
N ASN A 38 28.01 34.82 -6.86
CA ASN A 38 26.79 34.02 -6.72
C ASN A 38 26.82 32.82 -7.67
N LEU A 39 26.96 31.62 -7.11
CA LEU A 39 26.83 30.36 -7.82
C LEU A 39 25.38 29.88 -7.73
N ARG A 40 24.72 29.73 -8.88
CA ARG A 40 23.31 29.33 -8.98
C ARG A 40 23.19 27.96 -9.65
N TRP A 41 22.65 26.99 -8.93
CA TRP A 41 22.23 25.70 -9.49
C TRP A 41 20.71 25.69 -9.65
N ARG A 42 20.26 25.34 -10.85
CA ARG A 42 18.85 25.10 -11.15
C ARG A 42 18.60 23.60 -11.16
N PHE A 43 17.73 23.15 -10.26
CA PHE A 43 17.22 21.79 -10.29
C PHE A 43 16.12 21.73 -11.32
N ASP A 44 16.40 21.15 -12.48
CA ASP A 44 15.34 20.77 -13.41
C ASP A 44 14.52 19.66 -12.72
N PRO A 45 13.26 19.91 -12.30
CA PRO A 45 12.42 18.80 -11.94
C PRO A 45 12.24 18.07 -13.26
N GLY A 46 12.85 16.89 -13.41
CA GLY A 46 12.74 16.10 -14.63
C GLY A 46 11.28 16.03 -15.11
N PRO A 47 11.03 15.60 -16.36
CA PRO A 47 9.70 15.62 -16.96
C PRO A 47 8.66 15.14 -15.94
N PRO A 48 7.52 15.85 -15.80
CA PRO A 48 6.54 15.53 -14.77
C PRO A 48 6.28 14.03 -14.82
N VAL A 49 6.55 13.35 -13.71
CA VAL A 49 6.10 11.97 -13.52
C VAL A 49 4.58 12.03 -13.56
N HIS A 50 4.01 11.85 -14.74
CA HIS A 50 2.58 11.65 -14.90
C HIS A 50 2.23 10.45 -14.02
N PRO A 51 1.35 10.59 -13.01
CA PRO A 51 0.88 9.42 -12.29
C PRO A 51 0.27 8.49 -13.34
N HIS A 52 0.82 7.29 -13.49
CA HIS A 52 0.28 6.26 -14.36
C HIS A 52 -1.15 5.95 -13.90
N HIS A 53 -2.13 6.66 -14.42
CA HIS A 53 -3.53 6.37 -14.18
C HIS A 53 -3.85 5.05 -14.91
N ARG A 54 -4.18 4.02 -14.12
CA ARG A 54 -4.83 2.73 -14.44
C ARG A 54 -4.02 1.48 -14.80
N ARG A 55 -2.68 1.45 -14.81
CA ARG A 55 -1.95 0.23 -15.24
C ARG A 55 -1.49 -0.73 -14.14
N ASP A 56 -1.42 -0.27 -12.88
CA ASP A 56 -0.85 -1.08 -11.78
C ASP A 56 -1.87 -1.47 -10.70
N GLN A 57 -3.17 -1.14 -10.86
CA GLN A 57 -4.19 -1.57 -9.92
C GLN A 57 -4.76 -2.92 -10.32
N MET A 58 -4.49 -3.94 -9.50
CA MET A 58 -5.15 -5.26 -9.54
C MET A 58 -6.67 -5.06 -9.43
N ILE A 59 -7.43 -5.59 -10.39
CA ILE A 59 -8.90 -5.55 -10.32
C ILE A 59 -9.35 -6.65 -9.35
N VAL A 60 -10.07 -6.29 -8.29
CA VAL A 60 -10.61 -7.26 -7.31
C VAL A 60 -12.12 -7.11 -7.28
N THR A 61 -12.85 -8.19 -7.57
CA THR A 61 -14.32 -8.14 -7.63
C THR A 61 -14.96 -9.44 -7.17
N THR A 62 -16.14 -9.32 -6.57
CA THR A 62 -17.00 -10.46 -6.22
C THR A 62 -17.73 -11.04 -7.45
N THR A 63 -17.80 -10.29 -8.55
CA THR A 63 -18.38 -10.78 -9.81
C THR A 63 -17.45 -11.79 -10.48
N PRO A 64 -17.98 -12.81 -11.19
CA PRO A 64 -17.15 -13.78 -11.90
C PRO A 64 -16.46 -13.21 -13.15
N THR A 65 -16.92 -12.04 -13.64
CA THR A 65 -16.42 -11.37 -14.84
C THR A 65 -16.31 -9.87 -14.62
N VAL A 66 -15.47 -9.22 -15.44
CA VAL A 66 -15.28 -7.77 -15.46
C VAL A 66 -15.71 -7.23 -16.82
N GLU A 67 -16.66 -6.30 -16.85
CA GLU A 67 -17.16 -5.71 -18.10
C GLU A 67 -16.05 -4.94 -18.83
N GLY A 68 -15.90 -5.20 -20.14
CA GLY A 68 -14.83 -4.60 -20.95
C GLY A 68 -13.44 -5.21 -20.74
N TYR A 69 -13.28 -6.18 -19.83
CA TYR A 69 -12.03 -6.89 -19.57
C TYR A 69 -12.25 -8.41 -19.61
N PRO A 70 -12.33 -9.02 -20.81
CA PRO A 70 -12.40 -10.47 -20.96
C PRO A 70 -11.22 -11.19 -20.31
N VAL A 71 -11.47 -12.27 -19.57
CA VAL A 71 -10.42 -13.11 -18.98
C VAL A 71 -9.74 -13.93 -20.09
N THR A 72 -8.42 -13.85 -20.20
CA THR A 72 -7.61 -14.64 -21.15
C THR A 72 -6.98 -15.87 -20.49
N GLN A 73 -6.71 -15.80 -19.19
CA GLN A 73 -6.07 -16.88 -18.46
C GLN A 73 -6.57 -16.92 -17.01
N TYR A 74 -6.99 -18.10 -16.56
CA TYR A 74 -7.19 -18.41 -15.14
C TYR A 74 -5.91 -19.02 -14.60
N LEU A 75 -5.32 -18.42 -13.56
CA LEU A 75 -4.03 -18.85 -13.02
C LEU A 75 -4.24 -19.94 -11.96
N ARG A 76 -4.95 -19.61 -10.89
CA ARG A 76 -5.42 -20.55 -9.84
C ARG A 76 -6.33 -19.81 -8.85
N VAL A 77 -6.93 -20.58 -7.96
CA VAL A 77 -7.52 -20.05 -6.73
C VAL A 77 -6.43 -19.48 -5.83
N VAL A 78 -6.69 -18.30 -5.29
CA VAL A 78 -5.89 -17.61 -4.29
C VAL A 78 -6.76 -17.35 -3.06
N CYS A 79 -6.16 -17.41 -1.89
CA CYS A 79 -6.82 -17.11 -0.61
C CYS A 79 -5.97 -16.11 0.17
N GLY A 80 -6.52 -15.52 1.22
CA GLY A 80 -5.80 -14.78 2.25
C GLY A 80 -6.57 -14.91 3.56
N GLU A 81 -5.87 -14.98 4.68
CA GLU A 81 -6.45 -15.38 5.95
C GLU A 81 -5.98 -14.48 7.08
N THR A 82 -6.89 -14.11 7.99
CA THR A 82 -6.52 -13.33 9.17
C THR A 82 -7.29 -13.83 10.39
N ILE A 83 -6.56 -14.11 11.47
CA ILE A 83 -7.15 -14.56 12.73
C ILE A 83 -7.12 -13.43 13.74
N ALA A 84 -8.30 -12.97 14.12
CA ALA A 84 -8.56 -12.04 15.19
C ALA A 84 -8.72 -12.80 16.52
N GLY A 85 -7.84 -12.53 17.50
CA GLY A 85 -7.76 -13.29 18.74
C GLY A 85 -8.54 -12.71 19.94
N VAL A 86 -8.54 -13.46 21.04
CA VAL A 86 -9.23 -13.13 22.31
C VAL A 86 -8.86 -11.75 22.86
N ASN A 87 -7.63 -11.29 22.63
CA ASN A 87 -7.20 -9.94 23.05
C ASN A 87 -7.99 -8.84 22.34
N MET A 88 -8.24 -8.99 21.04
CA MET A 88 -9.08 -8.07 20.26
C MET A 88 -10.50 -8.01 20.83
N PHE A 89 -11.10 -9.17 21.15
CA PHE A 89 -12.42 -9.23 21.78
C PHE A 89 -12.46 -8.58 23.16
N LYS A 90 -11.41 -8.75 23.97
CA LYS A 90 -11.28 -8.10 25.28
C LYS A 90 -11.19 -6.58 25.14
N ASP A 91 -10.41 -6.09 24.19
CA ASP A 91 -10.21 -4.67 23.94
C ASP A 91 -11.51 -4.03 23.42
N ILE A 92 -12.24 -4.73 22.56
CA ILE A 92 -13.59 -4.33 22.12
C ILE A 92 -14.55 -4.26 23.32
N ALA A 93 -14.59 -5.29 24.17
CA ALA A 93 -15.48 -5.33 25.33
C ALA A 93 -15.14 -4.23 26.35
N ALA A 94 -13.86 -3.90 26.51
CA ALA A 94 -13.41 -2.78 27.34
C ALA A 94 -13.83 -1.42 26.75
N GLY A 95 -13.69 -1.25 25.43
CA GLY A 95 -14.13 -0.03 24.72
C GLY A 95 -15.65 0.15 24.70
N PHE A 96 -16.41 -0.93 24.58
CA PHE A 96 -17.87 -0.92 24.52
C PHE A 96 -18.52 -0.49 25.85
N ARG A 97 -17.89 -0.79 27.00
CA ARG A 97 -18.36 -0.29 28.31
C ARG A 97 -18.43 1.24 28.39
N ASN A 98 -17.70 1.95 27.52
CA ASN A 98 -17.66 3.41 27.48
C ASN A 98 -18.51 4.02 26.34
N MET A 99 -19.13 3.19 25.48
CA MET A 99 -19.83 3.64 24.26
C MET A 99 -21.27 3.10 24.23
N VAL A 100 -22.20 3.84 24.86
CA VAL A 100 -23.63 3.57 24.77
C VAL A 100 -24.17 4.13 23.44
N GLY A 101 -24.57 3.24 22.53
CA GLY A 101 -25.54 3.55 21.47
C GLY A 101 -25.02 3.60 20.04
N GLY A 102 -25.50 2.65 19.22
CA GLY A 102 -25.64 2.84 17.78
C GLY A 102 -24.76 1.97 16.90
N ARG A 103 -23.43 2.05 17.06
CA ARG A 103 -22.43 1.30 16.27
C ARG A 103 -21.13 1.19 17.08
N SER A 104 -20.66 -0.02 17.35
CA SER A 104 -19.43 -0.24 18.11
C SER A 104 -18.23 0.08 17.22
N GLN A 105 -17.85 1.36 17.12
CA GLN A 105 -16.80 1.82 16.20
C GLN A 105 -15.48 1.04 16.36
N SER A 106 -15.13 0.63 17.58
CA SER A 106 -13.98 -0.25 17.83
C SER A 106 -14.15 -1.64 17.22
N TYR A 107 -15.28 -2.32 17.46
CA TYR A 107 -15.56 -3.64 16.88
C TYR A 107 -15.59 -3.62 15.35
N GLU A 108 -16.24 -2.61 14.77
CA GLU A 108 -16.30 -2.42 13.32
C GLU A 108 -14.91 -2.19 12.73
N ASN A 109 -14.08 -1.37 13.36
CA ASN A 109 -12.72 -1.09 12.91
C ASN A 109 -11.83 -2.34 12.90
N GLU A 110 -11.95 -3.20 13.91
CA GLU A 110 -11.20 -4.44 13.99
C GLU A 110 -11.63 -5.44 12.89
N LEU A 111 -12.94 -5.58 12.66
CA LEU A 111 -13.46 -6.40 11.54
C LEU A 111 -13.02 -5.88 10.17
N ILE A 112 -13.01 -4.56 10.00
CA ILE A 112 -12.49 -3.93 8.78
C ILE A 112 -11.02 -4.28 8.61
N GLN A 113 -10.19 -4.10 9.64
CA GLN A 113 -8.76 -4.40 9.58
C GLN A 113 -8.48 -5.87 9.25
N ALA A 114 -9.21 -6.80 9.87
CA ALA A 114 -9.06 -8.21 9.60
C ALA A 114 -9.41 -8.55 8.14
N ARG A 115 -10.50 -7.98 7.61
CA ARG A 115 -10.90 -8.16 6.21
C ARG A 115 -9.89 -7.54 5.23
N GLU A 116 -9.44 -6.32 5.47
CA GLU A 116 -8.46 -5.66 4.59
C GLU A 116 -7.12 -6.43 4.58
N THR A 117 -6.74 -7.03 5.71
CA THR A 117 -5.53 -7.85 5.80
C THR A 117 -5.67 -9.14 5.00
N ALA A 118 -6.79 -9.86 5.15
CA ALA A 118 -7.09 -11.06 4.36
C ALA A 118 -7.13 -10.74 2.84
N LEU A 119 -7.77 -9.64 2.44
CA LEU A 119 -7.80 -9.18 1.06
C LEU A 119 -6.41 -8.82 0.53
N ALA A 120 -5.60 -8.11 1.32
CA ALA A 120 -4.25 -7.71 0.93
C ALA A 120 -3.36 -8.94 0.71
N GLU A 121 -3.46 -9.95 1.56
CA GLU A 121 -2.70 -11.20 1.42
C GLU A 121 -3.14 -11.99 0.16
N MET A 122 -4.45 -12.07 -0.09
CA MET A 122 -4.99 -12.69 -1.31
C MET A 122 -4.48 -11.97 -2.57
N VAL A 123 -4.48 -10.64 -2.56
CA VAL A 123 -3.96 -9.81 -3.66
C VAL A 123 -2.47 -10.02 -3.85
N GLN A 124 -1.69 -10.05 -2.77
CA GLN A 124 -0.25 -10.29 -2.83
C GLN A 124 0.05 -11.64 -3.49
N ARG A 125 -0.62 -12.71 -3.05
CA ARG A 125 -0.48 -14.05 -3.65
C ARG A 125 -0.88 -14.06 -5.12
N ALA A 126 -1.89 -13.28 -5.52
CA ALA A 126 -2.25 -13.11 -6.94
C ALA A 126 -1.16 -12.36 -7.74
N GLN A 127 -0.56 -11.32 -7.16
CA GLN A 127 0.54 -10.57 -7.78
C GLN A 127 1.78 -11.46 -8.00
N GLU A 128 2.11 -12.33 -7.05
CA GLU A 128 3.21 -13.29 -7.17
C GLU A 128 3.03 -14.26 -8.35
N LEU A 129 1.79 -14.50 -8.79
CA LEU A 129 1.45 -15.29 -9.97
C LEU A 129 1.45 -14.48 -11.28
N GLY A 130 1.69 -13.17 -11.20
CA GLY A 130 1.54 -12.24 -12.31
C GLY A 130 0.10 -12.12 -12.79
N ALA A 131 -0.85 -12.11 -11.86
CA ALA A 131 -2.25 -11.81 -12.14
C ALA A 131 -2.46 -10.31 -12.39
N GLU A 132 -3.51 -10.00 -13.15
CA GLU A 132 -3.98 -8.63 -13.40
C GLU A 132 -5.33 -8.37 -12.68
N GLY A 133 -6.02 -9.44 -12.26
CA GLY A 133 -7.19 -9.35 -11.39
C GLY A 133 -7.43 -10.59 -10.54
N VAL A 134 -8.35 -10.46 -9.58
CA VAL A 134 -9.00 -11.54 -8.84
C VAL A 134 -10.50 -11.38 -8.99
N VAL A 135 -11.16 -12.38 -9.56
CA VAL A 135 -12.62 -12.41 -9.80
C VAL A 135 -13.28 -13.46 -8.93
N GLY A 136 -14.60 -13.32 -8.74
CA GLY A 136 -15.38 -14.24 -7.92
C GLY A 136 -14.89 -14.26 -6.47
N VAL A 137 -14.53 -13.08 -5.95
CA VAL A 137 -14.07 -12.96 -4.57
C VAL A 137 -15.21 -13.28 -3.60
N ASP A 138 -14.91 -14.09 -2.61
CA ASP A 138 -15.78 -14.40 -1.48
C ASP A 138 -15.05 -14.12 -0.16
N ILE A 139 -15.80 -13.71 0.86
CA ILE A 139 -15.26 -13.36 2.19
C ILE A 139 -16.08 -14.06 3.26
N ASP A 140 -15.43 -15.00 3.94
CA ASP A 140 -16.02 -15.80 5.00
C ASP A 140 -15.51 -15.37 6.38
N TYR A 141 -16.41 -15.45 7.36
CA TYR A 141 -16.14 -15.16 8.76
C TYR A 141 -16.46 -16.40 9.60
N GLU A 142 -15.45 -16.99 10.23
CA GLU A 142 -15.59 -18.20 11.03
C GLU A 142 -15.11 -18.00 12.47
N THR A 143 -15.92 -18.40 13.45
CA THR A 143 -15.47 -18.39 14.84
C THR A 143 -14.67 -19.65 15.16
N LEU A 144 -13.53 -19.50 15.81
CA LEU A 144 -12.63 -20.59 16.18
C LEU A 144 -12.47 -20.70 17.71
N GLY A 145 -12.11 -21.91 18.16
CA GLY A 145 -11.87 -22.24 19.56
C GLY A 145 -13.12 -22.69 20.32
N SER A 146 -12.94 -23.46 21.40
CA SER A 146 -14.05 -23.98 22.23
C SER A 146 -14.96 -22.90 22.80
N ASP A 147 -14.40 -21.70 23.00
CA ASP A 147 -15.07 -20.58 23.66
C ASP A 147 -15.50 -19.50 22.64
N ASN A 148 -15.42 -19.78 21.33
CA ASN A 148 -15.65 -18.82 20.24
C ASN A 148 -14.86 -17.51 20.39
N GLY A 149 -13.69 -17.57 21.04
CA GLY A 149 -12.89 -16.40 21.38
C GLY A 149 -11.98 -15.90 20.25
N MET A 150 -12.03 -16.55 19.09
CA MET A 150 -11.26 -16.17 17.91
C MET A 150 -12.18 -16.05 16.70
N LEU A 151 -11.87 -15.12 15.81
CA LEU A 151 -12.56 -14.93 14.54
C LEU A 151 -11.55 -15.03 13.40
N MET A 152 -11.75 -15.98 12.51
CA MET A 152 -11.02 -16.08 11.26
C MET A 152 -11.80 -15.35 10.18
N VAL A 153 -11.08 -14.55 9.40
CA VAL A 153 -11.57 -13.92 8.18
C VAL A 153 -10.79 -14.52 7.03
N THR A 154 -11.49 -15.09 6.06
CA THR A 154 -10.90 -15.71 4.88
C THR A 154 -11.42 -14.98 3.66
N ALA A 155 -10.53 -14.47 2.83
CA ALA A 155 -10.84 -13.98 1.49
C ALA A 155 -10.37 -15.03 0.48
N SER A 156 -11.22 -15.40 -0.48
CA SER A 156 -10.85 -16.32 -1.55
C SER A 156 -11.32 -15.80 -2.90
N GLY A 157 -10.67 -16.21 -3.99
CA GLY A 157 -11.07 -15.84 -5.34
C GLY A 157 -10.20 -16.50 -6.40
N THR A 158 -10.44 -16.17 -7.67
CA THR A 158 -9.67 -16.71 -8.80
C THR A 158 -8.77 -15.66 -9.40
N ALA A 159 -7.45 -15.88 -9.36
CA ALA A 159 -6.46 -15.01 -9.99
C ALA A 159 -6.49 -15.16 -11.52
N VAL A 160 -6.56 -14.05 -12.25
CA VAL A 160 -6.78 -14.01 -13.70
C VAL A 160 -5.88 -13.00 -14.41
N ARG A 161 -5.72 -13.18 -15.73
CA ARG A 161 -5.21 -12.17 -16.67
C ARG A 161 -6.32 -11.78 -17.65
N PHE A 162 -6.30 -10.54 -18.11
CA PHE A 162 -7.29 -10.02 -19.05
C PHE A 162 -6.74 -9.94 -20.47
N SER A 163 -7.62 -9.79 -21.46
CA SER A 163 -7.21 -9.44 -22.83
C SER A 163 -6.81 -7.97 -22.86
N ARG A 164 -5.62 -7.70 -23.37
CA ARG A 164 -5.17 -6.33 -23.66
C ARG A 164 -5.87 -5.75 -24.88
#